data_AF-A0A2W6E1W5-F1
#
_entry.id   AF-A0A2W6E1W5-F1
#
_cell.length_a   1.000
_cell.length_b   1.000
_cell.length_c   1.000
_cell.angle_alpha   90.00
_cell.angle_beta   90.00
_cell.angle_gamma   90.00
#
_symmetry.space_group_name_H-M   'P 1'
#
loop_
_entity.id
_entity.type
_entity.pdbx_description
1 polymer ?
#
loop_
_entity_poly.entity_id
_entity_poly.type
_entity_poly.pdbx_seq_one_letter_code
_entity_poly.pdbx_strand_id
1 'polypeptide(L)' 'DVITKVGNRTIGTADALTVAVRERGIGERVPISLVRDGRPLMVTVTLKSD' A
#
# COMPACT_ATOMS: atom_id res chain seq x y z
N ASP A 1 -1.83 11.91 -2.79
CA ASP A 1 -1.61 10.58 -3.41
C ASP A 1 -2.83 9.71 -3.28
N VAL A 2 -3.01 8.79 -4.22
CA VAL A 2 -4.07 7.79 -4.19
C VAL A 2 -3.43 6.42 -4.30
N ILE A 3 -3.52 5.60 -3.26
CA ILE A 3 -2.99 4.22 -3.27
C ILE A 3 -3.96 3.33 -4.04
N THR A 4 -3.44 2.57 -5.00
CA THR A 4 -4.23 1.68 -5.86
C THR A 4 -3.91 0.20 -5.66
N LYS A 5 -2.73 -0.12 -5.10
CA LYS A 5 -2.32 -1.51 -4.85
C LYS A 5 -1.32 -1.62 -3.69
N VAL A 6 -1.47 -2.66 -2.88
CA VAL A 6 -0.54 -3.04 -1.80
C VAL A 6 -0.08 -4.48 -2.01
N GLY A 7 1.20 -4.67 -2.35
CA GLY A 7 1.74 -5.96 -2.75
C GLY A 7 1.00 -6.51 -3.96
N ASN A 8 0.23 -7.58 -3.76
CA ASN A 8 -0.58 -8.21 -4.82
C ASN A 8 -2.07 -7.83 -4.76
N ARG A 9 -2.50 -7.03 -3.77
CA ARG A 9 -3.90 -6.69 -3.53
C ARG A 9 -4.25 -5.32 -4.09
N THR A 10 -5.20 -5.26 -5.02
CA THR A 10 -5.78 -4.00 -5.50
C THR A 10 -6.66 -3.38 -4.42
N ILE A 11 -6.53 -2.08 -4.21
CA ILE A 11 -7.25 -1.32 -3.19
C ILE A 11 -8.30 -0.44 -3.87
N GLY A 12 -9.58 -0.70 -3.59
CA GLY A 12 -10.70 0.09 -4.11
C GLY A 12 -11.28 1.09 -3.10
N THR A 13 -11.03 0.89 -1.80
CA THR A 13 -11.55 1.74 -0.71
C THR A 13 -10.52 1.91 0.40
N ALA A 14 -10.71 2.93 1.24
CA ALA A 14 -9.83 3.21 2.38
C ALA A 14 -9.84 2.08 3.42
N ASP A 15 -11.00 1.48 3.71
CA ASP A 15 -11.08 0.37 4.68
C ASP A 15 -10.28 -0.86 4.25
N ALA A 16 -10.27 -1.14 2.94
CA ALA A 16 -9.50 -2.24 2.37
C ALA A 16 -7.98 -2.04 2.54
N LEU A 17 -7.51 -0.80 2.61
CA LEU A 17 -6.10 -0.49 2.86
C LEU A 17 -5.67 -0.91 4.27
N THR A 18 -6.47 -0.58 5.29
CA THR A 18 -6.17 -0.92 6.68
C THR A 18 -6.06 -2.43 6.88
N VAL A 19 -6.97 -3.20 6.27
CA VAL A 19 -6.93 -4.66 6.30
C VAL A 19 -5.67 -5.18 5.60
N ALA A 20 -5.35 -4.67 4.41
CA ALA A 20 -4.20 -5.11 3.63
C ALA A 20 -2.84 -4.86 4.31
N VAL A 21 -2.75 -3.87 5.20
CA VAL A 21 -1.55 -3.59 6.00
C VAL A 21 -1.51 -4.47 7.25
N ARG A 22 -2.64 -4.68 7.94
CA ARG A 22 -2.71 -5.51 9.16
C ARG A 22 -2.46 -6.99 8.92
N GLU A 23 -2.72 -7.48 7.71
CA GLU A 23 -2.42 -8.87 7.32
C GLU A 23 -0.91 -9.14 7.13
N ARG A 24 -0.05 -8.11 7.21
CA ARG A 24 1.38 -8.21 6.90
C ARG A 24 2.27 -8.09 8.13
N GLY A 25 3.48 -8.62 8.02
CA GLY A 25 4.46 -8.59 9.10
C GLY A 25 5.03 -7.18 9.31
N ILE A 26 5.28 -6.83 10.57
CA ILE A 26 6.09 -5.65 10.90
C ILE A 26 7.49 -5.83 10.30
N GLY A 27 8.05 -4.77 9.71
CA GLY A 27 9.35 -4.81 9.05
C GLY A 27 9.32 -5.40 7.63
N GLU A 28 8.16 -5.87 7.16
CA GLU A 28 8.01 -6.35 5.79
C GLU A 28 8.17 -5.20 4.79
N ARG A 29 8.96 -5.44 3.73
CA ARG A 29 9.09 -4.51 2.61
C ARG A 29 8.05 -4.83 1.55
N VAL A 30 7.10 -3.92 1.38
CA VAL A 30 5.93 -4.13 0.53
C VAL A 30 5.95 -3.12 -0.62
N PRO A 31 5.80 -3.55 -1.88
CA PRO A 31 5.61 -2.63 -2.98
C PRO A 31 4.19 -2.05 -2.94
N ILE A 32 4.09 -0.73 -3.05
CA ILE A 32 2.84 0.04 -3.10
C ILE A 32 2.76 0.74 -4.44
N SER A 33 1.64 0.59 -5.14
CA SER A 33 1.31 1.39 -6.31
C SER A 33 0.41 2.54 -5.89
N LEU A 34 0.75 3.75 -6.33
CA LEU A 34 0.02 4.97 -6.03
C LEU A 34 0.00 5.89 -7.25
N VAL A 35 -0.98 6.78 -7.30
CA VAL A 35 -1.03 7.89 -8.25
C VAL A 35 -0.67 9.17 -7.51
N ARG A 36 0.37 9.85 -7.99
CA ARG A 36 0.82 11.16 -7.50
C ARG A 36 0.90 12.10 -8.69
N ASP A 37 0.28 13.27 -8.57
CA ASP A 37 0.21 14.28 -9.64
C ASP A 37 -0.30 13.71 -10.98
N GLY A 38 -1.28 12.79 -10.91
CA GLY A 38 -1.85 12.11 -12.07
C GLY A 38 -0.95 11.03 -12.70
N ARG A 39 0.24 10.77 -12.15
CA ARG A 39 1.18 9.77 -12.66
C ARG A 39 1.23 8.54 -11.76
N PRO A 40 1.22 7.32 -12.33
CA PRO A 40 1.42 6.11 -11.56
C PRO A 40 2.87 6.02 -11.07
N LEU A 41 3.05 5.70 -9.81
CA LEU A 41 4.33 5.47 -9.15
C LEU A 41 4.26 4.15 -8.37
N MET A 42 5.38 3.43 -8.34
CA MET A 42 5.56 2.26 -7.51
C MET A 42 6.71 2.50 -6.54
N VAL A 43 6.44 2.35 -5.24
CA VAL A 43 7.41 2.57 -4.17
C VAL A 43 7.46 1.34 -3.28
N THR A 44 8.63 0.98 -2.77
CA THR A 44 8.76 -0.04 -1.74
C THR A 44 8.82 0.64 -0.38
N VAL A 45 7.88 0.30 0.50
CA VAL A 45 7.82 0.83 1.87
C VAL A 45 8.10 -0.28 2.87
N THR A 46 8.61 0.08 4.05
CA THR A 46 8.77 -0.84 5.18
C THR A 46 7.63 -0.61 6.16
N LEU A 47 6.87 -1.65 6.48
CA LEU A 47 5.75 -1.54 7.42
C LEU A 47 6.26 -1.37 8.85
N LYS A 48 5.65 -0.46 9.60
CA LYS A 48 5.88 -0.27 11.03
C LYS A 48 4.58 -0.58 11.77
N SER A 49 4.71 -1.02 13.02
CA SER A 49 3.57 -0.94 13.95
C SER A 49 3.31 0.54 14.23
N ASP A 50 2.03 0.90 14.27
CA ASP A 50 1.56 2.11 14.96
C ASP A 50 1.93 1.99 16.45
#